data_AF-A0A7W1GYC9-F1
#
_entry.id   AF-A0A7W1GYC9-F1
#
_cell.length_a   1.000
_cell.length_b   1.000
_cell.length_c   1.000
_cell.angle_alpha   90.00
_cell.angle_beta   90.00
_cell.angle_gamma   90.00
#
_symmetry.space_group_name_H-M   'P 1'
#
loop_
_entity.id
_entity.type
_entity.pdbx_description
1 polymer ?
#
loop_
_entity_poly.entity_id
_entity_poly.type
_entity_poly.pdbx_seq_one_letter_code
_entity_poly.pdbx_strand_id
1 'polypeptide(L)'
;MVDSEDSVAVLPVVVLGTDTLLAALPATGGQLARACGAAGFAAATPATWGDEVIADATLRILTRRPEDPAILCSCPLVAEKLLNNGTDLNRFLVPVEAPPVAAARYLRAQFGSAPVHVTYAGSCPAAMHSEIDTHFTPSELFGLLAERGVKLSAQEKDPRGSPVVRRYRSLPGGAPAPQALWAQNGRMLVELATGDYSAELAQRLIARERALFDLAPRLGCVCSGVINGGAPTAARASVMATEPARSRGEVLDPGLRVEVERHIPASQRTPTPPTPPESHPAYRESFAGRDAHIRKVETVAATPPRRIARTPVAMRAVASGSLPVIRTPTGRTIPRAYLAVRPRSLTEDSLPKKAVPLGSIRGGDREVLLGATFGDSAHHRSKPPSVNVPFPVGAAYRVPGPPSLNTSRLHAATLLALVAAVVAVAVFIWA
;
A
#
# COMPACT_ATOMS: atom_id res chain seq x y z
N MET A 1 -35.17 -17.07 -37.74
CA MET A 1 -33.80 -16.67 -37.38
C MET A 1 -33.85 -16.27 -35.93
N VAL A 2 -33.48 -17.20 -35.04
CA VAL A 2 -33.30 -16.89 -33.62
C VAL A 2 -31.87 -16.39 -33.54
N ASP A 3 -31.71 -15.10 -33.25
CA ASP A 3 -30.41 -14.54 -32.91
C ASP A 3 -29.99 -15.21 -31.61
N SER A 4 -29.24 -16.31 -31.72
CA SER A 4 -28.47 -16.88 -30.64
C SER A 4 -27.42 -15.84 -30.28
N GLU A 5 -27.81 -14.88 -29.43
CA GLU A 5 -26.86 -13.97 -28.79
C GLU A 5 -25.85 -14.85 -28.06
N ASP A 6 -24.67 -15.00 -28.66
CA ASP A 6 -23.50 -15.58 -28.02
C ASP A 6 -23.20 -14.71 -26.81
N SER A 7 -23.75 -15.10 -25.65
CA SER A 7 -23.49 -14.48 -24.37
C SER A 7 -22.00 -14.55 -24.11
N VAL A 8 -21.29 -13.45 -24.38
CA VAL A 8 -19.84 -13.36 -24.17
C VAL A 8 -19.56 -13.70 -22.71
N ALA A 9 -18.82 -14.80 -22.49
CA ALA A 9 -18.53 -15.26 -21.15
C ALA A 9 -17.70 -14.21 -20.39
N VAL A 10 -18.28 -13.64 -19.34
CA VAL A 10 -17.60 -12.70 -18.45
C VAL A 10 -16.72 -13.47 -17.48
N LEU A 11 -15.45 -13.09 -17.35
CA LEU A 11 -14.48 -13.74 -16.46
C LEU A 11 -14.62 -13.20 -15.03
N PRO A 12 -15.08 -13.99 -14.04
CA PRO A 12 -15.15 -13.53 -12.65
C PRO A 12 -13.77 -13.59 -11.99
N VAL A 13 -13.27 -12.44 -11.55
CA VAL A 13 -11.97 -12.33 -10.86
C VAL A 13 -12.18 -11.71 -9.49
N VAL A 14 -11.50 -12.21 -8.47
CA VAL A 14 -11.50 -11.63 -7.12
C VAL A 14 -10.14 -11.03 -6.77
N VAL A 15 -10.14 -9.77 -6.32
CA VAL A 15 -9.00 -9.08 -5.73
C VAL A 15 -9.10 -9.21 -4.21
N LEU A 16 -8.13 -9.87 -3.59
CA LEU A 16 -8.06 -10.12 -2.15
C LEU A 16 -7.33 -8.96 -1.46
N GLY A 17 -8.08 -8.19 -0.67
CA GLY A 17 -7.55 -7.13 0.19
C GLY A 17 -6.57 -7.65 1.24
N THR A 18 -5.70 -6.76 1.70
CA THR A 18 -4.70 -7.03 2.74
C THR A 18 -5.36 -7.53 4.03
N ASP A 19 -6.45 -6.90 4.45
CA ASP A 19 -7.22 -7.29 5.63
C ASP A 19 -7.90 -8.65 5.46
N THR A 20 -8.37 -8.98 4.25
CA THR A 20 -8.90 -10.33 3.93
C THR A 20 -7.81 -11.40 4.05
N LEU A 21 -6.59 -11.11 3.59
CA LEU A 21 -5.45 -12.02 3.75
C LEU A 21 -5.09 -12.23 5.22
N LEU A 22 -5.10 -11.16 6.02
CA LEU A 22 -4.87 -11.24 7.47
C LEU A 22 -6.00 -12.00 8.19
N ALA A 23 -7.25 -11.77 7.81
CA ALA A 23 -8.42 -12.44 8.39
C ALA A 23 -8.47 -13.94 8.06
N ALA A 24 -7.80 -14.38 6.99
CA ALA A 24 -7.72 -15.78 6.61
C ALA A 24 -6.72 -16.60 7.44
N LEU A 25 -5.89 -15.96 8.28
CA LEU A 25 -4.90 -16.66 9.09
C LEU A 25 -5.56 -17.73 9.99
N PRO A 26 -4.96 -18.93 10.12
CA PRO A 26 -3.61 -19.30 9.69
C PRO A 26 -3.51 -19.81 8.23
N ALA A 27 -4.57 -19.74 7.43
CA ALA A 27 -4.50 -20.12 6.03
C ALA A 27 -3.59 -19.13 5.26
N THR A 28 -2.78 -19.65 4.35
CA THR A 28 -1.90 -18.82 3.51
C THR A 28 -2.70 -18.12 2.41
N GLY A 29 -2.20 -17.01 1.87
CA GLY A 29 -2.82 -16.36 0.71
C GLY A 29 -3.00 -17.30 -0.50
N GLY A 30 -2.10 -18.28 -0.68
CA GLY A 30 -2.26 -19.32 -1.70
C GLY A 30 -3.43 -20.27 -1.45
N GLN A 31 -3.69 -20.62 -0.18
CA GLN A 31 -4.87 -21.41 0.19
C GLN A 31 -6.16 -20.62 -0.04
N LEU A 32 -6.19 -19.34 0.35
CA LEU A 32 -7.35 -18.49 0.11
C LEU A 32 -7.64 -18.32 -1.40
N ALA A 33 -6.61 -18.10 -2.22
CA ALA A 33 -6.76 -18.02 -3.67
C ALA A 33 -7.33 -19.32 -4.27
N ARG A 34 -6.86 -20.49 -3.82
CA ARG A 34 -7.42 -21.79 -4.24
C ARG A 34 -8.87 -21.97 -3.80
N ALA A 35 -9.21 -21.56 -2.58
CA ALA A 35 -10.59 -21.59 -2.10
C ALA A 35 -11.51 -20.71 -2.97
N CYS A 36 -11.05 -19.53 -3.37
CA CYS A 36 -11.79 -18.68 -4.31
C CYS A 36 -11.99 -19.37 -5.68
N GLY A 37 -10.95 -20.03 -6.19
CA GLY A 37 -11.06 -20.85 -7.39
C GLY A 37 -12.10 -21.98 -7.25
N ALA A 38 -12.08 -22.70 -6.12
CA ALA A 38 -13.06 -23.74 -5.81
C ALA A 38 -14.49 -23.19 -5.65
N ALA A 39 -14.63 -21.92 -5.25
CA ALA A 39 -15.91 -21.22 -5.17
C ALA A 39 -16.40 -20.65 -6.52
N GLY A 40 -15.63 -20.82 -7.60
CA GLY A 40 -16.04 -20.47 -8.97
C GLY A 40 -15.46 -19.17 -9.53
N PHE A 41 -14.53 -18.52 -8.83
CA PHE A 41 -13.76 -17.42 -9.44
C PHE A 41 -12.76 -17.99 -10.46
N ALA A 42 -12.64 -17.36 -11.62
CA ALA A 42 -11.68 -17.75 -12.66
C ALA A 42 -10.24 -17.42 -12.25
N ALA A 43 -10.06 -16.36 -11.46
CA ALA A 43 -8.78 -16.01 -10.86
C ALA A 43 -8.98 -15.30 -9.51
N ALA A 44 -7.99 -15.44 -8.63
CA ALA A 44 -7.89 -14.71 -7.38
C ALA A 44 -6.50 -14.06 -7.29
N THR A 45 -6.46 -12.74 -7.19
CA THR A 45 -5.22 -11.95 -7.16
C THR A 45 -5.12 -11.16 -5.85
N PRO A 46 -3.92 -10.97 -5.28
CA PRO A 46 -3.76 -10.14 -4.10
C PRO A 46 -3.79 -8.65 -4.47
N ALA A 47 -4.25 -7.82 -3.53
CA ALA A 47 -4.19 -6.35 -3.65
C ALA A 47 -2.75 -5.82 -3.79
N THR A 48 -1.73 -6.65 -3.50
CA THR A 48 -0.31 -6.37 -3.77
C THR A 48 -0.05 -5.94 -5.21
N TRP A 49 -0.80 -6.42 -6.19
CA TRP A 49 -0.64 -5.95 -7.58
C TRP A 49 -0.99 -4.46 -7.71
N GLY A 50 -2.07 -4.04 -7.07
CA GLY A 50 -2.42 -2.63 -6.95
C GLY A 50 -1.34 -1.83 -6.23
N ASP A 51 -0.77 -2.38 -5.15
CA ASP A 51 0.33 -1.73 -4.43
C ASP A 51 1.56 -1.48 -5.33
N GLU A 52 1.92 -2.46 -6.19
CA GLU A 52 3.03 -2.31 -7.13
C GLU A 52 2.75 -1.24 -8.20
N VAL A 53 1.54 -1.19 -8.75
CA VAL A 53 1.12 -0.14 -9.70
C VAL A 53 1.22 1.25 -9.05
N ILE A 54 0.71 1.39 -7.83
CA ILE A 54 0.71 2.66 -7.09
C ILE A 54 2.14 3.09 -6.73
N ALA A 55 2.98 2.17 -6.27
CA ALA A 55 4.37 2.46 -5.95
C ALA A 55 5.13 2.95 -7.19
N ASP A 56 4.96 2.27 -8.33
CA ASP A 56 5.62 2.64 -9.59
C ASP A 56 5.13 4.00 -10.13
N ALA A 57 3.83 4.29 -10.05
CA ALA A 57 3.29 5.60 -10.39
C ALA A 57 3.82 6.71 -9.46
N THR A 58 3.85 6.44 -8.15
CA THR A 58 4.40 7.36 -7.14
C THR A 58 5.84 7.73 -7.46
N LEU A 59 6.71 6.74 -7.73
CA LEU A 59 8.11 6.97 -8.07
C LEU A 59 8.25 7.86 -9.32
N ARG A 60 7.44 7.64 -10.36
CA ARG A 60 7.43 8.50 -11.57
C ARG A 60 7.00 9.93 -11.27
N ILE A 61 5.96 10.13 -10.46
CA ILE A 61 5.49 11.46 -10.08
C ILE A 61 6.59 12.22 -9.33
N LEU A 62 7.26 11.54 -8.39
CA LEU A 62 8.35 12.13 -7.60
C LEU A 62 9.56 12.48 -8.46
N THR A 63 9.84 11.73 -9.54
CA THR A 63 10.92 12.09 -10.48
C THR A 63 10.65 13.43 -11.16
N ARG A 64 9.37 13.81 -11.38
CA ARG A 64 9.00 15.11 -11.95
C ARG A 64 9.03 16.26 -10.93
N ARG A 65 9.21 15.96 -9.64
CA ARG A 65 9.19 16.93 -8.53
C ARG A 65 10.37 16.67 -7.58
N PRO A 66 11.63 16.89 -8.00
CA PRO A 66 12.80 16.41 -7.27
C PRO A 66 12.99 17.06 -5.89
N GLU A 67 12.60 18.33 -5.71
CA GLU A 67 12.96 19.12 -4.52
C GLU A 67 11.84 19.29 -3.48
N ASP A 68 10.57 19.08 -3.84
CA ASP A 68 9.46 19.40 -2.94
C ASP A 68 9.16 18.27 -1.94
N PRO A 69 8.80 18.53 -0.68
CA PRO A 69 8.21 17.50 0.17
C PRO A 69 6.97 16.91 -0.50
N ALA A 70 6.72 15.61 -0.30
CA ALA A 70 5.62 14.92 -0.95
C ALA A 70 4.80 14.14 0.09
N ILE A 71 3.48 14.08 -0.11
CA ILE A 71 2.55 13.35 0.73
C ILE A 71 1.90 12.27 -0.13
N LEU A 72 2.12 10.99 0.21
CA LEU A 72 1.46 9.89 -0.47
C LEU A 72 -0.05 9.96 -0.21
N CYS A 73 -0.82 10.15 -1.27
CA CYS A 73 -2.27 10.27 -1.21
C CYS A 73 -2.90 9.17 -2.06
N SER A 74 -2.66 7.91 -1.71
CA SER A 74 -3.34 6.73 -2.30
C SER A 74 -4.60 6.33 -1.54
N CYS A 75 -4.60 6.52 -0.21
CA CYS A 75 -5.71 6.15 0.66
C CYS A 75 -6.84 7.20 0.63
N PRO A 76 -8.12 6.81 0.45
CA PRO A 76 -9.25 7.72 0.53
C PRO A 76 -9.33 8.47 1.87
N LEU A 77 -9.00 7.82 2.98
CA LEU A 77 -9.01 8.43 4.32
C LEU A 77 -7.96 9.55 4.45
N VAL A 78 -6.80 9.39 3.79
CA VAL A 78 -5.77 10.43 3.72
C VAL A 78 -6.28 11.60 2.88
N ALA A 79 -6.85 11.31 1.71
CA ALA A 79 -7.39 12.34 0.82
C ALA A 79 -8.49 13.16 1.53
N GLU A 80 -9.48 12.49 2.12
CA GLU A 80 -10.54 13.10 2.90
C GLU A 80 -9.97 13.96 4.04
N LYS A 81 -9.09 13.39 4.87
CA LYS A 81 -8.55 14.11 6.03
C LYS A 81 -7.78 15.36 5.64
N LEU A 82 -6.99 15.32 4.55
CA LEU A 82 -6.16 16.45 4.14
C LEU A 82 -6.97 17.50 3.36
N LEU A 83 -7.87 17.10 2.47
CA LEU A 83 -8.65 18.01 1.64
C LEU A 83 -9.79 18.69 2.41
N ASN A 84 -10.30 18.09 3.48
CA ASN A 84 -11.30 18.72 4.35
C ASN A 84 -10.80 20.00 5.04
N ASN A 85 -9.48 20.22 5.10
CA ASN A 85 -8.88 21.44 5.67
C ASN A 85 -8.53 22.50 4.60
N GLY A 86 -8.98 22.30 3.35
CA GLY A 86 -8.69 23.17 2.21
C GLY A 86 -7.65 22.60 1.25
N THR A 87 -7.27 23.39 0.24
CA THR A 87 -6.42 22.95 -0.88
C THR A 87 -4.98 23.42 -0.81
N ASP A 88 -4.57 24.06 0.28
CA ASP A 88 -3.20 24.57 0.42
C ASP A 88 -2.16 23.44 0.37
N LEU A 89 -2.57 22.21 0.70
CA LEU A 89 -1.73 21.02 0.62
C LEU A 89 -1.65 20.40 -0.78
N ASN A 90 -2.50 20.80 -1.74
CA ASN A 90 -2.61 20.15 -3.06
C ASN A 90 -1.26 20.00 -3.78
N ARG A 91 -0.39 21.01 -3.68
CA ARG A 91 0.95 21.00 -4.29
C ARG A 91 1.88 19.89 -3.76
N PHE A 92 1.68 19.49 -2.51
CA PHE A 92 2.49 18.44 -1.86
C PHE A 92 1.90 17.05 -2.05
N LEU A 93 0.63 16.94 -2.46
CA LEU A 93 -0.01 15.65 -2.64
C LEU A 93 0.60 14.92 -3.85
N VAL A 94 0.81 13.62 -3.68
CA VAL A 94 0.98 12.63 -4.75
C VAL A 94 -0.38 11.95 -4.92
N PRO A 95 -1.28 12.50 -5.75
CA PRO A 95 -2.63 11.97 -5.91
C PRO A 95 -2.59 10.75 -6.83
N VAL A 96 -2.65 9.59 -6.21
CA VAL A 96 -2.76 8.32 -6.93
C VAL A 96 -3.98 7.56 -6.42
N GLU A 97 -4.52 6.65 -7.21
CA GLU A 97 -5.65 5.83 -6.82
C GLU A 97 -5.32 4.94 -5.62
N ALA A 98 -6.37 4.37 -5.03
CA ALA A 98 -6.20 3.34 -4.01
C ALA A 98 -5.75 2.00 -4.63
N PRO A 99 -4.98 1.17 -3.90
CA PRO A 99 -4.57 -0.16 -4.37
C PRO A 99 -5.68 -1.03 -4.98
N PRO A 100 -6.91 -1.17 -4.40
CA PRO A 100 -7.94 -1.99 -5.02
C PRO A 100 -8.38 -1.49 -6.40
N VAL A 101 -8.46 -0.17 -6.60
CA VAL A 101 -8.81 0.46 -7.88
C VAL A 101 -7.70 0.25 -8.91
N ALA A 102 -6.45 0.45 -8.51
CA ALA A 102 -5.29 0.19 -9.36
C ALA A 102 -5.20 -1.28 -9.79
N ALA A 103 -5.48 -2.22 -8.88
CA ALA A 103 -5.54 -3.64 -9.19
C ALA A 103 -6.66 -3.96 -10.20
N ALA A 104 -7.85 -3.39 -10.02
CA ALA A 104 -8.96 -3.56 -10.95
C ALA A 104 -8.62 -3.05 -12.36
N ARG A 105 -8.10 -1.82 -12.47
CA ARG A 105 -7.65 -1.25 -13.76
C ARG A 105 -6.56 -2.11 -14.41
N TYR A 106 -5.59 -2.58 -13.62
CA TYR A 106 -4.53 -3.46 -14.12
C TYR A 106 -5.08 -4.77 -14.68
N LEU A 107 -6.01 -5.43 -13.96
CA LEU A 107 -6.65 -6.66 -14.42
C LEU A 107 -7.40 -6.44 -15.74
N ARG A 108 -8.22 -5.39 -15.83
CA ARG A 108 -8.93 -5.07 -17.09
C ARG A 108 -7.95 -4.86 -18.25
N ALA A 109 -6.88 -4.11 -18.03
CA ALA A 109 -5.83 -3.89 -19.03
C ALA A 109 -5.11 -5.18 -19.43
N GLN A 110 -4.90 -6.10 -18.47
CA GLN A 110 -4.23 -7.39 -18.70
C GLN A 110 -5.08 -8.31 -19.57
N PHE A 111 -6.39 -8.37 -19.31
CA PHE A 111 -7.35 -9.18 -20.08
C PHE A 111 -7.77 -8.52 -21.40
N GLY A 112 -7.43 -7.25 -21.62
CA GLY A 112 -7.64 -6.55 -22.90
C GLY A 112 -9.12 -6.35 -23.18
N SER A 113 -9.59 -6.85 -24.32
CA SER A 113 -11.00 -6.75 -24.73
C SER A 113 -11.92 -7.79 -24.10
N ALA A 114 -11.38 -8.79 -23.38
CA ALA A 114 -12.21 -9.80 -22.73
C ALA A 114 -12.97 -9.15 -21.56
N PRO A 115 -14.30 -9.36 -21.44
CA PRO A 115 -15.06 -8.81 -20.33
C PRO A 115 -14.66 -9.49 -19.02
N VAL A 116 -14.32 -8.68 -18.02
CA VAL A 116 -13.93 -9.14 -16.68
C VAL A 116 -14.90 -8.55 -15.66
N HIS A 117 -15.40 -9.40 -14.77
CA HIS A 117 -16.15 -9.00 -13.59
C HIS A 117 -15.21 -9.00 -12.39
N VAL A 118 -14.83 -7.82 -11.90
CA VAL A 118 -13.88 -7.63 -10.81
C VAL A 118 -14.65 -7.51 -9.49
N THR A 119 -14.48 -8.53 -8.65
CA THR A 119 -14.90 -8.49 -7.24
C THR A 119 -13.72 -8.05 -6.37
N TYR A 120 -13.91 -7.10 -5.46
CA TYR A 120 -12.94 -6.81 -4.41
C TYR A 120 -13.43 -7.37 -3.08
N ALA A 121 -12.58 -8.12 -2.39
CA ALA A 121 -12.84 -8.63 -1.05
C ALA A 121 -11.92 -7.95 -0.03
N GLY A 122 -12.42 -7.00 0.76
CA GLY A 122 -11.69 -6.27 1.78
C GLY A 122 -12.46 -5.03 2.26
N SER A 123 -11.96 -4.34 3.28
CA SER A 123 -12.71 -3.25 3.96
C SER A 123 -12.29 -1.85 3.49
N CYS A 124 -11.55 -1.72 2.39
CA CYS A 124 -11.11 -0.42 1.89
C CYS A 124 -12.32 0.38 1.35
N PRO A 125 -12.52 1.65 1.75
CA PRO A 125 -13.62 2.47 1.21
C PRO A 125 -13.56 2.68 -0.31
N ALA A 126 -12.38 2.56 -0.92
CA ALA A 126 -12.22 2.63 -2.37
C ALA A 126 -12.88 1.47 -3.13
N ALA A 127 -13.39 0.46 -2.42
CA ALA A 127 -14.17 -0.63 -3.01
C ALA A 127 -15.43 -0.16 -3.74
N MET A 128 -15.93 1.04 -3.41
CA MET A 128 -17.12 1.65 -4.05
C MET A 128 -16.81 2.30 -5.40
N HIS A 129 -15.57 2.27 -5.88
CA HIS A 129 -15.20 2.84 -7.17
C HIS A 129 -15.80 2.01 -8.31
N SER A 130 -16.24 2.68 -9.39
CA SER A 130 -16.83 2.08 -10.60
C SER A 130 -15.94 1.07 -11.35
N GLU A 131 -14.69 0.88 -10.96
CA GLU A 131 -13.79 -0.11 -11.56
C GLU A 131 -14.00 -1.49 -10.93
N ILE A 132 -14.67 -1.53 -9.78
CA ILE A 132 -14.95 -2.71 -8.97
C ILE A 132 -16.45 -2.99 -9.11
N ASP A 133 -16.78 -4.14 -9.69
CA ASP A 133 -18.16 -4.50 -10.03
C ASP A 133 -18.92 -5.07 -8.82
N THR A 134 -18.18 -5.66 -7.87
CA THR A 134 -18.77 -6.22 -6.64
C THR A 134 -17.80 -6.08 -5.48
N HIS A 135 -18.34 -5.80 -4.30
CA HIS A 135 -17.57 -5.64 -3.08
C HIS A 135 -18.05 -6.65 -2.03
N PHE A 136 -17.09 -7.35 -1.41
CA PHE A 136 -17.29 -8.13 -0.21
C PHE A 136 -16.38 -7.62 0.91
N THR A 137 -16.91 -7.60 2.12
CA THR A 137 -16.08 -7.63 3.34
C THR A 137 -15.39 -8.99 3.48
N PRO A 138 -14.33 -9.10 4.31
CA PRO A 138 -13.70 -10.39 4.60
C PRO A 138 -14.71 -11.44 5.08
N SER A 139 -15.64 -11.05 5.96
CA SER A 139 -16.65 -11.95 6.52
C SER A 139 -17.65 -12.44 5.47
N GLU A 140 -18.08 -11.59 4.55
CA GLU A 140 -18.98 -11.97 3.45
C GLU A 140 -18.31 -12.95 2.48
N LEU A 141 -17.03 -12.72 2.13
CA LEU A 141 -16.29 -13.69 1.32
C LEU A 141 -16.22 -15.05 2.01
N PHE A 142 -15.91 -15.09 3.32
CA PHE A 142 -15.84 -16.37 4.05
C PHE A 142 -17.20 -17.04 4.19
N GLY A 143 -18.28 -16.27 4.36
CA GLY A 143 -19.65 -16.78 4.30
C GLY A 143 -19.94 -17.46 2.96
N LEU A 144 -19.62 -16.79 1.85
CA LEU A 144 -19.74 -17.35 0.49
C LEU A 144 -18.94 -18.64 0.32
N LEU A 145 -17.70 -18.70 0.80
CA LEU A 145 -16.88 -19.92 0.75
C LEU A 145 -17.55 -21.06 1.54
N ALA A 146 -18.06 -20.77 2.73
CA ALA A 146 -18.72 -21.76 3.57
C ALA A 146 -20.03 -22.28 2.95
N GLU A 147 -20.85 -21.39 2.38
CA GLU A 147 -22.08 -21.75 1.65
C GLU A 147 -21.80 -22.67 0.46
N ARG A 148 -20.65 -22.49 -0.19
CA ARG A 148 -20.18 -23.35 -1.29
C ARG A 148 -19.51 -24.65 -0.80
N GLY A 149 -19.48 -24.91 0.51
CA GLY A 149 -18.82 -26.07 1.09
C GLY A 149 -17.28 -26.04 0.98
N VAL A 150 -16.69 -24.87 0.69
CA VAL A 150 -15.25 -24.70 0.51
C VAL A 150 -14.57 -24.42 1.84
N LYS A 151 -13.74 -25.36 2.31
CA LYS A 151 -12.94 -25.20 3.53
C LYS A 151 -11.55 -24.68 3.21
N LEU A 152 -11.13 -23.58 3.85
CA LEU A 152 -9.77 -23.01 3.70
C LEU A 152 -8.68 -23.99 4.15
N SER A 153 -8.89 -24.69 5.26
CA SER A 153 -7.94 -25.66 5.81
C SER A 153 -7.74 -26.89 4.94
N ALA A 154 -8.71 -27.21 4.06
CA ALA A 154 -8.63 -28.32 3.12
C ALA A 154 -7.84 -27.96 1.84
N GLN A 155 -7.57 -26.68 1.60
CA GLN A 155 -6.79 -26.27 0.44
C GLN A 155 -5.32 -26.66 0.66
N GLU A 156 -4.71 -27.26 -0.36
CA GLU A 156 -3.29 -27.61 -0.34
C GLU A 156 -2.45 -26.38 0.04
N LYS A 157 -1.37 -26.55 0.82
CA LYS A 157 -0.40 -25.47 1.07
C LYS A 157 0.61 -25.48 -0.08
N ASP A 158 0.88 -24.31 -0.65
CA ASP A 158 1.97 -24.21 -1.64
C ASP A 158 3.29 -24.05 -0.89
N PRO A 159 4.19 -25.06 -0.89
CA PRO A 159 5.43 -25.00 -0.14
C PRO A 159 6.41 -23.96 -0.70
N ARG A 160 6.24 -23.51 -1.96
CA ARG A 160 7.12 -22.50 -2.59
C ARG A 160 6.58 -21.08 -2.41
N GLY A 161 5.38 -20.96 -1.82
CA GLY A 161 4.61 -19.73 -1.78
C GLY A 161 4.11 -19.35 -3.17
N SER A 162 2.84 -18.93 -3.24
CA SER A 162 2.26 -18.45 -4.49
C SER A 162 3.11 -17.28 -5.02
N PRO A 163 3.70 -17.36 -6.23
CA PRO A 163 4.52 -16.27 -6.78
C PRO A 163 3.69 -14.99 -7.00
N VAL A 164 2.36 -15.10 -6.94
CA VAL A 164 1.38 -14.04 -7.10
C VAL A 164 1.45 -12.98 -5.98
N VAL A 165 1.99 -13.31 -4.80
CA VAL A 165 2.01 -12.43 -3.61
C VAL A 165 3.38 -11.78 -3.34
N ARG A 166 4.31 -11.83 -4.29
CA ARG A 166 5.64 -11.24 -4.07
C ARG A 166 5.60 -9.73 -4.32
N ARG A 167 6.29 -8.97 -3.47
CA ARG A 167 6.54 -7.53 -3.67
C ARG A 167 7.88 -7.29 -4.32
N TYR A 168 7.97 -6.26 -5.14
CA TYR A 168 9.23 -5.75 -5.65
C TYR A 168 9.43 -4.30 -5.21
N ARG A 169 8.64 -3.36 -5.76
CA ARG A 169 8.78 -1.91 -5.53
C ARG A 169 7.88 -1.38 -4.42
N SER A 170 6.93 -2.16 -3.91
CA SER A 170 5.92 -1.65 -2.97
C SER A 170 6.12 -2.08 -1.51
N LEU A 171 5.46 -1.36 -0.62
CA LEU A 171 5.02 -1.76 0.72
C LEU A 171 3.49 -1.90 0.73
N PRO A 172 2.90 -2.58 1.74
CA PRO A 172 1.45 -2.62 1.89
C PRO A 172 0.82 -1.21 1.89
N GLY A 173 -0.25 -1.02 1.10
CA GLY A 173 -0.92 0.27 0.91
C GLY A 173 -0.34 1.12 -0.23
N GLY A 174 0.59 0.56 -1.01
CA GLY A 174 1.11 1.15 -2.24
C GLY A 174 2.25 2.15 -2.05
N ALA A 175 2.78 2.33 -0.84
CA ALA A 175 3.97 3.16 -0.67
C ALA A 175 5.18 2.52 -1.36
N PRO A 176 6.05 3.30 -2.01
CA PRO A 176 7.31 2.78 -2.53
C PRO A 176 8.17 2.17 -1.42
N ALA A 177 8.81 1.04 -1.73
CA ALA A 177 9.79 0.41 -0.87
C ALA A 177 10.97 1.37 -0.62
N PRO A 178 11.53 1.45 0.60
CA PRO A 178 12.57 2.42 0.93
C PRO A 178 13.78 2.37 -0.02
N GLN A 179 14.17 1.17 -0.46
CA GLN A 179 15.28 0.99 -1.39
C GLN A 179 14.98 1.59 -2.77
N ALA A 180 13.76 1.39 -3.29
CA ALA A 180 13.35 1.94 -4.59
C ALA A 180 13.22 3.47 -4.52
N LEU A 181 12.61 3.98 -3.44
CA LEU A 181 12.45 5.41 -3.20
C LEU A 181 13.79 6.14 -3.07
N TRP A 182 14.74 5.55 -2.34
CA TRP A 182 16.08 6.09 -2.21
C TRP A 182 16.84 6.05 -3.55
N ALA A 183 16.85 4.89 -4.22
CA ALA A 183 17.61 4.71 -5.46
C ALA A 183 17.13 5.62 -6.60
N GLN A 184 15.82 5.84 -6.73
CA GLN A 184 15.25 6.60 -7.84
C GLN A 184 15.07 8.09 -7.53
N ASN A 185 14.79 8.45 -6.28
CA ASN A 185 14.41 9.83 -5.93
C ASN A 185 15.27 10.45 -4.82
N GLY A 186 16.17 9.70 -4.18
CA GLY A 186 16.98 10.18 -3.05
C GLY A 186 16.16 10.56 -1.82
N ARG A 187 14.94 10.01 -1.70
CA ARG A 187 13.97 10.32 -0.63
C ARG A 187 13.90 9.17 0.37
N MET A 188 13.55 9.51 1.60
CA MET A 188 13.12 8.55 2.60
C MET A 188 11.58 8.53 2.69
N LEU A 189 11.03 7.37 3.04
CA LEU A 189 9.64 7.24 3.44
C LEU A 189 9.55 7.55 4.94
N VAL A 190 8.67 8.48 5.30
CA VAL A 190 8.42 8.88 6.69
C VAL A 190 6.96 8.60 7.01
N GLU A 191 6.73 7.58 7.84
CA GLU A 191 5.40 7.25 8.33
C GLU A 191 5.06 8.11 9.56
N LEU A 192 4.03 8.94 9.44
CA LEU A 192 3.60 9.82 10.51
C LEU A 192 2.61 9.08 11.41
N ALA A 193 3.14 8.39 12.41
CA ALA A 193 2.36 7.48 13.27
C ALA A 193 1.95 8.06 14.63
N THR A 194 2.36 9.29 14.94
CA THR A 194 2.11 9.93 16.23
C THR A 194 0.67 10.47 16.36
N GLY A 195 0.25 10.78 17.59
CA GLY A 195 -1.04 11.44 17.85
C GLY A 195 -1.13 12.80 17.15
N ASP A 196 -0.03 13.55 17.17
CA ASP A 196 0.10 14.91 16.66
C ASP A 196 0.64 14.99 15.22
N TYR A 197 0.31 13.99 14.40
CA TYR A 197 0.83 13.87 13.04
C TYR A 197 0.58 15.13 12.18
N SER A 198 -0.45 15.93 12.48
CA SER A 198 -0.72 17.19 11.77
C SER A 198 0.34 18.25 12.05
N ALA A 199 0.74 18.42 13.30
CA ALA A 199 1.80 19.36 13.69
C ALA A 199 3.15 18.89 13.16
N GLU A 200 3.43 17.59 13.27
CA GLU A 200 4.63 16.97 12.70
C GLU A 200 4.70 17.17 11.19
N LEU A 201 3.62 16.88 10.46
CA LEU A 201 3.54 17.11 9.01
C LEU A 201 3.80 18.58 8.67
N ALA A 202 3.10 19.51 9.34
CA ALA A 202 3.27 20.94 9.09
C ALA A 202 4.71 21.40 9.29
N GLN A 203 5.36 20.99 10.39
CA GLN A 203 6.75 21.32 10.66
C GLN A 203 7.69 20.81 9.56
N ARG A 204 7.50 19.57 9.11
CA ARG A 204 8.34 18.96 8.06
C ARG A 204 8.12 19.61 6.69
N LEU A 205 6.89 20.00 6.36
CA LEU A 205 6.57 20.76 5.15
C LEU A 205 7.21 22.16 5.17
N ILE A 206 7.13 22.87 6.30
CA ILE A 206 7.75 24.18 6.50
C ILE A 206 9.27 24.09 6.37
N ALA A 207 9.87 23.06 6.98
CA ALA A 207 11.30 22.76 6.88
C ALA A 207 11.74 22.28 5.47
N ARG A 208 10.78 22.09 4.55
CA ARG A 208 11.01 21.55 3.20
C ARG A 208 11.80 20.23 3.22
N GLU A 209 11.49 19.36 4.17
CA GLU A 209 12.17 18.08 4.28
C GLU A 209 11.88 17.22 3.04
N ARG A 210 12.94 16.83 2.33
CA ARG A 210 12.86 16.05 1.09
C ARG A 210 12.56 14.58 1.38
N ALA A 211 11.33 14.31 1.78
CA ALA A 211 10.81 12.98 2.09
C ALA A 211 9.48 12.72 1.38
N LEU A 212 9.04 11.46 1.43
CA LEU A 212 7.66 11.06 1.13
C LEU A 212 6.97 10.76 2.46
N PHE A 213 5.96 11.56 2.81
CA PHE A 213 5.18 11.40 4.02
C PHE A 213 3.99 10.48 3.76
N ASP A 214 3.76 9.55 4.67
CA ASP A 214 2.63 8.63 4.62
C ASP A 214 1.87 8.65 5.95
N LEU A 215 0.58 8.98 5.85
CA LEU A 215 -0.35 9.06 6.98
C LEU A 215 -1.30 7.86 7.02
N ALA A 216 -1.29 7.01 5.97
CA ALA A 216 -2.32 6.00 5.78
C ALA A 216 -2.41 5.01 6.96
N PRO A 217 -1.32 4.44 7.49
CA PRO A 217 -1.42 3.56 8.66
C PRO A 217 -2.04 4.27 9.88
N ARG A 218 -1.66 5.52 10.14
CA ARG A 218 -2.16 6.29 11.28
C ARG A 218 -3.65 6.59 11.20
N LEU A 219 -4.16 6.76 9.98
CA LEU A 219 -5.57 7.01 9.70
C LEU A 219 -6.41 5.74 9.58
N GLY A 220 -5.85 4.56 9.87
CA GLY A 220 -6.62 3.31 9.87
C GLY A 220 -6.70 2.62 8.50
N CYS A 221 -5.76 2.89 7.58
CA CYS A 221 -5.78 2.28 6.26
C CYS A 221 -5.59 0.75 6.32
N VAL A 222 -6.65 0.02 5.99
CA VAL A 222 -6.63 -1.46 5.93
C VAL A 222 -5.69 -1.98 4.84
N CYS A 223 -5.50 -1.25 3.73
CA CYS A 223 -4.54 -1.65 2.68
C CYS A 223 -3.10 -1.65 3.20
N SER A 224 -2.78 -0.76 4.14
CA SER A 224 -1.48 -0.72 4.83
C SER A 224 -1.31 -1.80 5.90
N GLY A 225 -2.36 -2.61 6.16
CA GLY A 225 -2.34 -3.68 7.15
C GLY A 225 -2.92 -3.30 8.51
N VAL A 226 -3.59 -2.14 8.63
CA VAL A 226 -4.22 -1.79 9.90
C VAL A 226 -5.43 -2.68 10.11
N ILE A 227 -5.45 -3.38 11.24
CA ILE A 227 -6.55 -4.23 11.69
C ILE A 227 -7.05 -3.72 13.05
N ASN A 228 -8.29 -4.04 13.39
CA ASN A 228 -8.90 -3.60 14.65
C ASN A 228 -8.03 -3.99 15.85
N GLY A 229 -7.70 -3.00 16.69
CA GLY A 229 -6.88 -3.17 17.89
C GLY A 229 -5.36 -3.24 17.65
N GLY A 230 -4.90 -3.21 16.39
CA GLY A 230 -3.48 -3.18 16.04
C GLY A 230 -2.88 -1.77 16.13
N ALA A 231 -1.60 -1.67 16.52
CA ALA A 231 -0.87 -0.41 16.48
C ALA A 231 -0.57 0.00 15.02
N PRO A 232 -0.83 1.25 14.60
CA PRO A 232 -0.53 1.73 13.25
C PRO A 232 0.91 1.48 12.79
N THR A 233 1.88 1.60 13.72
CA THR A 233 3.31 1.39 13.46
C THR A 233 3.67 -0.07 13.14
N ALA A 234 2.82 -1.02 13.51
CA ALA A 234 3.03 -2.44 13.23
C ALA A 234 2.32 -2.90 11.95
N ALA A 235 1.40 -2.09 11.39
CA ALA A 235 0.49 -2.49 10.32
C ALA A 235 1.20 -3.15 9.13
N ARG A 236 2.19 -2.48 8.54
CA ARG A 236 2.95 -3.01 7.39
C ARG A 236 3.79 -4.23 7.75
N ALA A 237 4.42 -4.20 8.93
CA ALA A 237 5.26 -5.29 9.39
C ALA A 237 4.45 -6.58 9.58
N SER A 238 3.23 -6.49 10.13
CA SER A 238 2.33 -7.61 10.30
C SER A 238 1.94 -8.24 8.96
N VAL A 239 1.65 -7.43 7.94
CA VAL A 239 1.36 -7.93 6.58
C VAL A 239 2.59 -8.60 5.99
N MET A 240 3.73 -7.91 6.01
CA MET A 240 4.98 -8.42 5.45
C MET A 240 5.45 -9.72 6.11
N ALA A 241 5.11 -9.95 7.39
CA ALA A 241 5.41 -11.20 8.09
C ALA A 241 4.63 -12.41 7.53
N THR A 242 3.50 -12.18 6.85
CA THR A 242 2.68 -13.23 6.23
C THR A 242 2.99 -13.44 4.74
N GLU A 243 3.69 -12.50 4.13
CA GLU A 243 4.02 -12.51 2.71
C GLU A 243 5.27 -13.37 2.43
N PRO A 244 5.38 -13.97 1.24
CA PRO A 244 6.62 -14.62 0.81
C PRO A 244 7.76 -13.61 0.67
N ALA A 245 8.99 -14.11 0.57
CA ALA A 245 10.15 -13.28 0.30
C ALA A 245 9.96 -12.40 -0.95
N ARG A 246 10.47 -11.16 -0.89
CA ARG A 246 10.40 -10.18 -1.99
C ARG A 246 10.95 -10.77 -3.29
N SER A 247 10.34 -10.35 -4.40
CA SER A 247 10.82 -10.66 -5.74
C SER A 247 12.16 -9.96 -5.99
N ARG A 248 13.01 -10.58 -6.83
CA ARG A 248 14.27 -9.98 -7.32
C ARG A 248 14.07 -9.04 -8.50
N GLY A 249 12.89 -9.07 -9.12
CA GLY A 249 12.54 -8.24 -10.27
C GLY A 249 11.06 -7.92 -10.29
N GLU A 250 10.63 -7.20 -11.32
CA GLU A 250 9.25 -6.76 -11.49
C GLU A 250 8.27 -7.94 -11.49
N VAL A 251 7.15 -7.75 -10.80
CA VAL A 251 6.11 -8.77 -10.62
C VAL A 251 4.97 -8.55 -11.62
N LEU A 252 4.79 -7.31 -12.05
CA LEU A 252 3.85 -6.90 -13.08
C LEU A 252 4.55 -6.77 -14.43
N ASP A 253 3.79 -6.93 -15.51
CA ASP A 253 4.25 -6.67 -16.87
C ASP A 253 4.63 -5.17 -17.05
N PRO A 254 5.92 -4.83 -17.30
CA PRO A 254 6.34 -3.44 -17.52
C PRO A 254 5.74 -2.78 -18.77
N GLY A 255 5.31 -3.58 -19.74
CA GLY A 255 4.66 -3.11 -20.96
C GLY A 255 3.22 -2.68 -20.73
N LEU A 256 2.61 -3.09 -19.61
CA LEU A 256 1.22 -2.79 -19.28
C LEU A 256 1.15 -1.63 -18.28
N ARG A 257 0.76 -0.46 -18.78
CA ARG A 257 0.56 0.73 -17.96
C ARG A 257 -0.92 1.05 -17.81
N VAL A 258 -1.30 1.44 -16.60
CA VAL A 258 -2.65 1.91 -16.28
C VAL A 258 -2.59 3.29 -15.68
N GLU A 259 -3.57 4.12 -16.02
CA GLU A 259 -3.72 5.45 -15.44
C GLU A 259 -4.23 5.31 -14.01
N VAL A 260 -3.47 5.86 -13.06
CA VAL A 260 -3.79 5.85 -11.63
C VAL A 260 -3.54 7.20 -10.98
N GLU A 261 -3.13 8.21 -11.73
CA GLU A 261 -3.03 9.57 -11.18
C GLU A 261 -4.44 10.14 -11.04
N ARG A 262 -4.76 10.69 -9.86
CA ARG A 262 -6.07 11.30 -9.61
C ARG A 262 -6.01 12.79 -9.90
N HIS A 263 -7.07 13.32 -10.50
CA HIS A 263 -7.27 14.76 -10.53
C HIS A 263 -7.73 15.23 -9.15
N ILE A 264 -6.94 16.10 -8.51
CA ILE A 264 -7.41 16.83 -7.33
C ILE A 264 -8.07 18.11 -7.84
N PRO A 265 -9.35 18.36 -7.53
CA PRO A 265 -9.99 19.60 -7.90
C PRO A 265 -9.17 20.79 -7.39
N ALA A 266 -8.84 21.74 -8.27
CA ALA A 266 -8.38 23.03 -7.82
C ALA A 266 -9.51 23.66 -7.00
N SER A 267 -9.23 24.13 -5.78
CA SER A 267 -10.24 24.89 -5.05
C SER A 267 -10.58 26.11 -5.87
N GLN A 268 -11.84 26.21 -6.27
CA GLN A 268 -12.43 27.51 -6.47
C GLN A 268 -12.51 28.12 -5.07
N ARG A 269 -11.51 28.93 -4.69
CA ARG A 269 -11.68 29.84 -3.57
C ARG A 269 -12.87 30.71 -3.95
N THR A 270 -14.06 30.38 -3.46
CA THR A 270 -15.16 31.34 -3.42
C THR A 270 -14.59 32.47 -2.58
N PRO A 271 -14.33 33.67 -3.15
CA PRO A 271 -13.80 34.76 -2.35
C PRO A 271 -14.84 35.01 -1.27
N THR A 272 -14.51 34.69 -0.02
CA THR A 272 -15.33 35.07 1.10
C THR A 272 -15.42 36.59 1.02
N PRO A 273 -16.61 37.18 0.81
CA PRO A 273 -16.73 38.63 0.78
C PRO A 273 -16.10 39.15 2.08
N PRO A 274 -15.27 40.20 2.03
CA PRO A 274 -14.58 40.70 3.20
C PRO A 274 -15.63 40.96 4.27
N THR A 275 -15.57 40.21 5.37
CA THR A 275 -16.40 40.49 6.52
C THR A 275 -16.05 41.91 6.94
N PRO A 276 -17.01 42.86 6.96
CA PRO A 276 -16.73 44.22 7.40
C PRO A 276 -16.10 44.13 8.80
N PRO A 277 -15.05 44.92 9.07
CA PRO A 277 -14.31 44.82 10.32
C PRO A 277 -15.29 44.96 11.49
N GLU A 278 -15.48 43.89 12.25
CA GLU A 278 -16.15 43.98 13.55
C GLU A 278 -15.35 44.96 14.40
N SER A 279 -16.00 46.06 14.78
CA SER A 279 -15.47 47.05 15.69
C SER A 279 -15.19 46.39 17.04
N HIS A 280 -13.98 45.89 17.24
CA HIS A 280 -13.54 45.42 18.55
C HIS A 280 -13.56 46.60 19.53
N PRO A 281 -14.27 46.51 20.67
CA PRO A 281 -14.17 47.50 21.72
C PRO A 281 -12.74 47.52 22.26
N ALA A 282 -12.20 48.73 22.42
CA ALA A 282 -10.84 48.99 22.85
C ALA A 282 -10.50 48.24 24.15
N TYR A 283 -9.70 47.18 24.01
CA TYR A 283 -9.13 46.46 25.14
C TYR A 283 -7.96 47.27 25.70
N ARG A 284 -8.24 47.99 26.79
CA ARG A 284 -7.26 48.78 27.54
C ARG A 284 -6.82 47.93 28.73
N GLU A 285 -5.78 47.13 28.57
CA GLU A 285 -5.17 46.43 29.71
C GLU A 285 -3.78 46.95 30.07
N SER A 286 -3.74 47.34 31.35
CA SER A 286 -2.63 47.78 32.16
C SER A 286 -1.47 46.79 32.17
N PHE A 287 -0.31 47.25 31.73
CA PHE A 287 0.97 46.64 32.07
C PHE A 287 1.37 47.06 33.49
N ALA A 288 1.24 46.16 34.44
CA ALA A 288 1.86 46.29 35.75
C ALA A 288 2.54 44.97 36.14
N GLY A 289 3.87 44.97 35.99
CA GLY A 289 4.84 44.29 36.85
C GLY A 289 4.70 42.79 37.08
N ARG A 290 5.63 42.03 36.49
CA ARG A 290 6.21 40.84 37.14
C ARG A 290 7.59 40.53 36.55
N ASP A 291 8.59 40.99 37.29
CA ASP A 291 9.97 40.54 37.18
C ASP A 291 10.16 39.13 37.76
N ALA A 292 11.21 38.48 37.25
CA ALA A 292 12.02 37.41 37.84
C ALA A 292 11.39 36.01 38.01
N HIS A 293 11.87 35.05 37.19
CA HIS A 293 12.77 33.99 37.65
C HIS A 293 13.26 33.13 36.48
N ILE A 294 14.47 33.40 35.99
CA ILE A 294 15.20 32.53 35.06
C ILE A 294 15.85 31.42 35.89
N ARG A 295 15.35 30.18 35.78
CA ARG A 295 16.02 28.97 36.29
C ARG A 295 17.03 28.48 35.27
N LYS A 296 18.31 28.48 35.65
CA LYS A 296 19.41 27.80 34.96
C LYS A 296 19.10 26.30 34.82
N VAL A 297 19.13 25.79 33.59
CA VAL A 297 19.10 24.35 33.30
C VAL A 297 20.55 23.88 33.12
N GLU A 298 20.98 22.94 33.96
CA GLU A 298 22.29 22.30 33.86
C GLU A 298 22.30 21.24 32.75
N THR A 299 23.33 21.31 31.91
CA THR A 299 23.58 20.42 30.79
C THR A 299 24.31 19.16 31.28
N VAL A 300 23.66 18.00 31.22
CA VAL A 300 24.30 16.70 31.52
C VAL A 300 24.96 16.15 30.25
N ALA A 301 26.29 15.96 30.31
CA ALA A 301 27.09 15.42 29.22
C ALA A 301 26.89 13.90 29.07
N ALA A 302 26.55 13.44 27.86
CA ALA A 302 26.40 12.03 27.53
C ALA A 302 27.72 11.40 27.09
N THR A 303 28.05 10.24 27.67
CA THR A 303 29.23 9.43 27.39
C THR A 303 29.06 8.61 26.09
N PRO A 304 30.10 8.47 25.23
CA PRO A 304 29.98 7.71 23.98
C PRO A 304 30.11 6.18 24.20
N PRO A 305 29.36 5.34 23.45
CA PRO A 305 29.49 3.88 23.54
C PRO A 305 30.69 3.32 22.75
N ARG A 306 31.29 2.26 23.30
CA ARG A 306 32.39 1.46 22.75
C ARG A 306 32.01 0.72 21.46
N ARG A 307 32.89 0.77 20.46
CA ARG A 307 32.84 -0.05 19.22
C ARG A 307 33.28 -1.49 19.51
N ILE A 308 32.49 -2.47 19.03
CA ILE A 308 32.90 -3.86 18.87
C ILE A 308 32.97 -4.16 17.36
N ALA A 309 34.14 -4.59 16.89
CA ALA A 309 34.38 -4.97 15.49
C ALA A 309 33.96 -6.43 15.24
N ARG A 310 33.31 -6.69 14.10
CA ARG A 310 33.12 -8.04 13.56
C ARG A 310 33.44 -8.09 12.07
N THR A 311 34.13 -9.15 11.69
CA THR A 311 34.61 -9.51 10.35
C THR A 311 33.49 -10.03 9.43
N PRO A 312 33.57 -9.82 8.11
CA PRO A 312 32.55 -10.29 7.17
C PRO A 312 32.83 -11.72 6.66
N VAL A 313 31.75 -12.50 6.53
CA VAL A 313 31.72 -13.82 5.86
C VAL A 313 31.14 -13.62 4.45
N ALA A 314 31.83 -14.14 3.44
CA ALA A 314 31.43 -14.08 2.04
C ALA A 314 30.34 -15.10 1.69
N MET A 315 29.32 -14.69 0.92
CA MET A 315 28.33 -15.59 0.34
C MET A 315 28.42 -15.63 -1.20
N ARG A 316 28.45 -16.85 -1.72
CA ARG A 316 28.50 -17.22 -3.14
C ARG A 316 27.15 -17.02 -3.83
N ALA A 317 27.18 -16.55 -5.08
CA ALA A 317 26.03 -16.44 -5.97
C ALA A 317 25.64 -17.81 -6.55
N VAL A 318 24.33 -18.07 -6.65
CA VAL A 318 23.74 -19.23 -7.34
C VAL A 318 22.93 -18.73 -8.53
N ALA A 319 23.19 -19.34 -9.69
CA ALA A 319 22.69 -18.98 -11.01
C ALA A 319 21.16 -19.12 -11.18
N SER A 320 20.60 -18.19 -11.95
CA SER A 320 19.17 -18.09 -12.29
C SER A 320 18.81 -19.02 -13.45
N GLY A 321 17.92 -20.00 -13.21
CA GLY A 321 17.23 -20.74 -14.26
C GLY A 321 15.94 -20.03 -14.69
N SER A 322 15.66 -20.00 -15.99
CA SER A 322 14.45 -19.44 -16.59
C SER A 322 13.20 -20.30 -16.33
N LEU A 323 12.07 -19.65 -16.06
CA LEU A 323 10.78 -20.31 -15.82
C LEU A 323 10.01 -20.52 -17.14
N PRO A 324 9.27 -21.63 -17.29
CA PRO A 324 8.47 -21.90 -18.50
C PRO A 324 7.19 -21.04 -18.56
N VAL A 325 6.82 -20.62 -19.78
CA VAL A 325 5.74 -19.66 -20.06
C VAL A 325 4.68 -20.28 -20.98
N ILE A 326 3.39 -19.97 -20.77
CA ILE A 326 2.28 -20.34 -21.67
C ILE A 326 1.73 -19.09 -22.36
N ARG A 327 1.30 -19.21 -23.62
CA ARG A 327 0.72 -18.13 -24.44
C ARG A 327 -0.81 -18.21 -24.45
N THR A 328 -1.49 -17.05 -24.41
CA THR A 328 -2.93 -16.91 -24.62
C THR A 328 -3.30 -17.12 -26.09
N PRO A 329 -4.61 -17.26 -26.42
CA PRO A 329 -5.10 -17.25 -27.80
C PRO A 329 -4.72 -15.99 -28.60
N THR A 330 -4.48 -14.87 -27.91
CA THR A 330 -3.99 -13.60 -28.47
C THR A 330 -2.46 -13.51 -28.57
N GLY A 331 -1.72 -14.59 -28.29
CA GLY A 331 -0.26 -14.63 -28.38
C GLY A 331 0.49 -13.99 -27.20
N ARG A 332 -0.21 -13.44 -26.20
CA ARG A 332 0.40 -12.86 -25.00
C ARG A 332 0.84 -13.97 -24.03
N THR A 333 2.08 -13.89 -23.58
CA THR A 333 2.61 -14.79 -22.56
C THR A 333 2.09 -14.42 -21.18
N ILE A 334 1.33 -15.32 -20.54
CA ILE A 334 0.94 -15.19 -19.13
C ILE A 334 1.74 -16.23 -18.34
N PRO A 335 2.46 -15.85 -17.27
CA PRO A 335 3.15 -16.82 -16.44
C PRO A 335 2.17 -17.85 -15.86
N ARG A 336 2.53 -19.14 -15.94
CA ARG A 336 1.65 -20.28 -15.61
C ARG A 336 1.08 -20.26 -14.18
N ALA A 337 1.64 -19.44 -13.29
CA ALA A 337 1.17 -19.30 -11.91
C ALA A 337 -0.18 -18.59 -11.75
N TYR A 338 -0.75 -18.05 -12.84
CA TYR A 338 -1.90 -17.14 -12.79
C TYR A 338 -3.22 -17.74 -13.29
N LEU A 339 -3.25 -19.03 -13.63
CA LEU A 339 -4.48 -19.71 -14.05
C LEU A 339 -4.72 -20.89 -13.12
N ALA A 340 -5.92 -20.98 -12.56
CA ALA A 340 -6.40 -22.23 -11.99
C ALA A 340 -6.28 -23.31 -13.07
N VAL A 341 -5.58 -24.40 -12.78
CA VAL A 341 -5.47 -25.54 -13.70
C VAL A 341 -6.89 -26.05 -13.95
N ARG A 342 -7.40 -25.87 -15.18
CA ARG A 342 -8.62 -26.55 -15.62
C ARG A 342 -8.44 -28.05 -15.31
N PRO A 343 -9.37 -28.70 -14.59
CA PRO A 343 -9.36 -30.15 -14.51
C PRO A 343 -9.30 -30.73 -15.92
N ARG A 344 -8.39 -31.69 -16.15
CA ARG A 344 -8.45 -32.54 -17.35
C ARG A 344 -9.87 -33.09 -17.43
N SER A 345 -10.44 -33.06 -18.64
CA SER A 345 -11.75 -33.61 -18.97
C SER A 345 -12.07 -34.85 -18.13
N LEU A 346 -12.93 -34.66 -17.14
CA LEU A 346 -13.68 -35.76 -16.56
C LEU A 346 -14.56 -36.27 -17.70
N THR A 347 -14.38 -37.54 -18.06
CA THR A 347 -15.31 -38.29 -18.88
C THR A 347 -16.75 -38.04 -18.42
N GLU A 348 -17.68 -37.88 -19.36
CA GLU A 348 -19.05 -37.34 -19.22
C GLU A 348 -19.94 -37.97 -18.13
N ASP A 349 -19.52 -39.04 -17.45
CA ASP A 349 -20.34 -39.78 -16.50
C ASP A 349 -20.27 -39.31 -15.03
N SER A 350 -19.64 -38.18 -14.74
CA SER A 350 -19.52 -37.70 -13.34
C SER A 350 -19.64 -36.18 -13.18
N LEU A 351 -20.80 -35.63 -13.53
CA LEU A 351 -21.19 -34.26 -13.14
C LEU A 351 -22.39 -34.29 -12.19
N PRO A 352 -22.32 -33.68 -10.99
CA PRO A 352 -23.51 -33.30 -10.26
C PRO A 352 -24.29 -32.25 -11.09
N LYS A 353 -25.58 -32.51 -11.30
CA LYS A 353 -26.48 -31.62 -12.03
C LYS A 353 -26.61 -30.27 -11.29
N LYS A 354 -26.46 -29.18 -12.05
CA LYS A 354 -26.65 -27.74 -11.74
C LYS A 354 -25.45 -27.00 -11.13
N ALA A 355 -24.64 -26.39 -12.00
CA ALA A 355 -23.97 -25.14 -11.65
C ALA A 355 -25.04 -24.04 -11.52
N VAL A 356 -25.18 -23.49 -10.32
CA VAL A 356 -26.03 -22.32 -10.08
C VAL A 356 -25.27 -21.10 -10.60
N PRO A 357 -25.85 -20.29 -11.53
CA PRO A 357 -25.21 -19.04 -11.94
C PRO A 357 -24.95 -18.18 -10.70
N LEU A 358 -23.82 -17.45 -10.67
CA LEU A 358 -23.62 -16.34 -9.74
C LEU A 358 -24.69 -15.29 -10.06
N GLY A 359 -25.90 -15.50 -9.55
CA GLY A 359 -27.02 -14.60 -9.70
C GLY A 359 -26.65 -13.27 -9.08
N SER A 360 -27.03 -12.20 -9.76
CA SER A 360 -26.97 -10.82 -9.27
C SER A 360 -27.56 -10.76 -7.85
N ILE A 361 -26.69 -10.74 -6.83
CA ILE A 361 -27.07 -10.33 -5.49
C ILE A 361 -27.20 -8.80 -5.59
N ARG A 362 -28.36 -8.32 -6.01
CA ARG A 362 -28.72 -6.91 -5.89
C ARG A 362 -28.74 -6.58 -4.40
N GLY A 363 -27.83 -5.71 -3.98
CA GLY A 363 -27.92 -5.05 -2.68
C GLY A 363 -29.25 -4.33 -2.60
N GLY A 364 -30.14 -4.85 -1.76
CA GLY A 364 -31.42 -4.23 -1.48
C GLY A 364 -31.23 -2.94 -0.68
N ASP A 365 -31.99 -1.93 -1.09
CA ASP A 365 -32.09 -0.62 -0.47
C ASP A 365 -32.23 -0.71 1.06
N ARG A 366 -31.35 0.00 1.78
CA ARG A 366 -31.57 0.35 3.19
C ARG A 366 -31.99 1.81 3.27
N GLU A 367 -33.30 2.00 3.20
CA GLU A 367 -33.97 3.19 3.68
C GLU A 367 -33.77 3.28 5.21
N VAL A 368 -33.19 4.40 5.66
CA VAL A 368 -33.03 4.74 7.07
C VAL A 368 -34.35 5.37 7.54
N LEU A 369 -35.21 4.57 8.17
CA LEU A 369 -36.33 5.10 8.94
C LEU A 369 -35.89 5.37 10.38
N LEU A 370 -35.77 6.64 10.71
CA LEU A 370 -35.65 7.17 12.06
C LEU A 370 -37.00 7.02 12.80
N GLY A 371 -36.97 6.40 13.99
CA GLY A 371 -37.96 6.64 15.04
C GLY A 371 -38.58 5.39 15.66
N ALA A 372 -38.07 4.97 16.82
CA ALA A 372 -38.88 4.45 17.94
C ALA A 372 -38.01 4.23 19.19
N THR A 373 -38.23 5.08 20.19
CA THR A 373 -38.28 4.84 21.65
C THR A 373 -37.36 3.77 22.27
N PHE A 374 -36.41 4.26 23.07
CA PHE A 374 -35.65 3.50 24.06
C PHE A 374 -36.56 2.96 25.16
N GLY A 375 -36.56 1.64 25.34
CA GLY A 375 -37.03 0.94 26.54
C GLY A 375 -35.90 0.10 27.10
N ASP A 376 -35.58 0.33 28.37
CA ASP A 376 -34.56 -0.36 29.17
C ASP A 376 -34.68 -1.88 29.09
N SER A 377 -33.56 -2.57 28.79
CA SER A 377 -33.37 -3.98 29.12
C SER A 377 -31.89 -4.32 29.29
N ALA A 378 -31.64 -5.00 30.41
CA ALA A 378 -30.35 -5.22 31.05
C ALA A 378 -29.31 -5.94 30.19
N HIS A 379 -28.06 -5.50 30.35
CA HIS A 379 -26.87 -6.08 29.76
C HIS A 379 -26.58 -7.49 30.30
N HIS A 380 -26.74 -8.51 29.46
CA HIS A 380 -25.98 -9.75 29.56
C HIS A 380 -24.97 -9.81 28.40
N ARG A 381 -23.78 -9.22 28.61
CA ARG A 381 -22.64 -9.36 27.67
C ARG A 381 -21.96 -10.70 27.90
N SER A 382 -22.24 -11.68 27.05
CA SER A 382 -21.34 -12.82 26.86
C SER A 382 -20.09 -12.34 26.12
N LYS A 383 -18.95 -12.41 26.81
CA LYS A 383 -17.61 -12.12 26.28
C LYS A 383 -17.27 -13.15 25.19
N PRO A 384 -16.94 -12.77 23.94
CA PRO A 384 -16.40 -13.72 22.99
C PRO A 384 -14.99 -14.17 23.43
N PRO A 385 -14.57 -15.41 23.08
CA PRO A 385 -13.27 -15.93 23.49
C PRO A 385 -12.15 -15.11 22.85
N SER A 386 -11.30 -14.52 23.68
CA SER A 386 -10.05 -13.89 23.28
C SER A 386 -9.07 -14.97 22.81
N VAL A 387 -8.91 -15.11 21.49
CA VAL A 387 -7.81 -15.90 20.91
C VAL A 387 -6.53 -15.07 21.05
N ASN A 388 -5.76 -15.35 22.10
CA ASN A 388 -4.41 -14.81 22.28
C ASN A 388 -3.48 -15.46 21.25
N VAL A 389 -3.25 -14.80 20.12
CA VAL A 389 -2.15 -15.15 19.22
C VAL A 389 -0.90 -14.44 19.74
N PRO A 390 0.14 -15.14 20.20
CA PRO A 390 1.38 -14.49 20.64
C PRO A 390 2.08 -13.90 19.42
N PHE A 391 1.99 -12.59 19.25
CA PHE A 391 2.86 -11.85 18.35
C PHE A 391 4.23 -11.67 19.02
N PRO A 392 5.35 -11.99 18.36
CA PRO A 392 6.67 -11.66 18.88
C PRO A 392 6.80 -10.13 18.95
N VAL A 393 6.83 -9.60 20.17
CA VAL A 393 7.10 -8.19 20.44
C VAL A 393 8.59 -7.92 20.17
N GLY A 394 8.88 -7.02 19.23
CA GLY A 394 10.11 -6.23 19.23
C GLY A 394 11.34 -6.85 18.57
N ALA A 395 11.32 -7.00 17.24
CA ALA A 395 12.53 -6.78 16.44
C ALA A 395 12.28 -5.53 15.59
N ALA A 396 12.74 -4.37 16.08
CA ALA A 396 12.76 -3.16 15.27
C ALA A 396 13.53 -3.46 13.98
N TYR A 397 12.85 -3.36 12.84
CA TYR A 397 13.48 -3.47 11.53
C TYR A 397 14.39 -2.24 11.37
N ARG A 398 15.64 -2.34 11.82
CA ARG A 398 16.66 -1.34 11.53
C ARG A 398 16.95 -1.43 10.04
N VAL A 399 16.45 -0.46 9.29
CA VAL A 399 16.92 -0.20 7.93
C VAL A 399 18.45 -0.06 8.03
N PRO A 400 19.25 -0.87 7.32
CA PRO A 400 20.68 -0.62 7.25
C PRO A 400 20.85 0.80 6.69
N GLY A 401 21.55 1.66 7.44
CA GLY A 401 21.90 2.99 6.97
C GLY A 401 22.61 2.91 5.61
N PRO A 402 22.57 3.97 4.80
CA PRO A 402 23.29 4.00 3.53
C PRO A 402 24.75 3.58 3.77
N PRO A 403 25.39 2.85 2.83
CA PRO A 403 26.80 2.53 2.97
C PRO A 403 27.55 3.84 3.20
N SER A 404 28.28 3.93 4.31
CA SER A 404 29.18 5.05 4.55
C SER A 404 30.24 5.01 3.45
N LEU A 405 30.01 5.74 2.36
CA LEU A 405 31.04 6.04 1.40
C LEU A 405 32.13 6.75 2.18
N ASN A 406 33.30 6.13 2.27
CA ASN A 406 34.47 6.68 2.91
C ASN A 406 35.02 7.78 2.00
N THR A 407 34.33 8.92 1.95
CA THR A 407 34.60 10.08 1.08
C THR A 407 36.00 10.63 1.29
N SER A 408 36.57 10.43 2.49
CA SER A 408 37.94 10.86 2.82
C SER A 408 39.02 10.34 1.86
N ARG A 409 38.89 9.14 1.29
CA ARG A 409 39.90 8.57 0.39
C ARG A 409 39.73 8.98 -1.07
N LEU A 410 38.50 9.21 -1.54
CA LEU A 410 38.28 9.72 -2.90
C LEU A 410 38.71 11.18 -3.02
N HIS A 411 38.40 12.02 -2.03
CA HIS A 411 38.79 13.43 -2.06
C HIS A 411 40.33 13.61 -2.05
N ALA A 412 41.08 12.78 -1.32
CA ALA A 412 42.54 12.87 -1.30
C ALA A 412 43.18 12.51 -2.65
N ALA A 413 42.69 11.47 -3.34
CA ALA A 413 43.20 11.06 -4.64
C ALA A 413 42.89 12.10 -5.74
N THR A 414 41.69 12.66 -5.72
CA THR A 414 41.31 13.72 -6.68
C THR A 414 42.08 15.01 -6.44
N LEU A 415 42.32 15.39 -5.18
CA LEU A 415 43.13 16.57 -4.85
C LEU A 415 44.59 16.41 -5.30
N LEU A 416 45.19 15.23 -5.10
CA LEU A 416 46.56 14.95 -5.53
C LEU A 416 46.71 15.02 -7.06
N ALA A 417 45.74 14.47 -7.79
CA ALA A 417 45.75 14.52 -9.25
C ALA A 417 45.62 15.96 -9.79
N LEU A 418 44.83 16.79 -9.12
CA LEU A 418 44.63 18.19 -9.51
C LEU A 418 45.88 19.04 -9.20
N VAL A 419 46.53 18.81 -8.06
CA VAL A 419 47.82 19.45 -7.73
C VAL A 419 48.90 19.03 -8.72
N ALA A 420 48.99 17.75 -9.07
CA ALA A 420 49.96 17.27 -10.05
C ALA A 420 49.75 17.91 -11.44
N ALA A 421 48.49 18.06 -11.87
CA ALA A 421 48.16 18.72 -13.14
C ALA A 421 48.54 20.21 -13.14
N VAL A 422 48.28 20.93 -12.05
CA VAL A 422 48.66 22.35 -11.92
C VAL A 422 50.18 22.51 -11.94
N VAL A 423 50.92 21.64 -11.25
CA VAL A 423 52.40 21.67 -11.27
C VAL A 423 52.94 21.37 -12.67
N ALA A 424 52.37 20.40 -13.39
CA ALA A 424 52.81 20.09 -14.75
C ALA A 424 52.59 21.27 -15.72
N VAL A 425 51.46 21.97 -15.61
CA VAL A 425 51.18 23.17 -16.41
C VAL A 425 52.14 24.31 -16.05
N ALA A 426 52.42 24.52 -14.77
CA ALA A 426 53.37 25.54 -14.33
C ALA A 426 54.80 25.29 -14.85
N VAL A 427 55.25 24.03 -14.86
CA VAL A 427 56.55 23.63 -15.41
C VAL A 427 56.59 23.84 -16.93
N PHE A 428 55.51 23.53 -17.65
CA PHE A 428 55.43 23.73 -19.10
C PHE A 428 55.39 25.22 -19.52
N ILE A 429 54.90 26.11 -18.65
CA ILE A 429 54.91 27.56 -18.90
C ILE A 429 56.30 28.17 -18.64
N TRP A 430 57.13 27.52 -17.82
CA TRP A 430 58.46 28.00 -17.43
C TRP A 430 59.62 27.42 -18.24
N ALA A 431 59.38 26.36 -19.02
CA ALA A 431 60.32 25.80 -19.99
C ALA A 431 60.00 26.36 -21.39
#